data_AF-A0A2W4T3S1-F1
#
_entry.id   AF-A0A2W4T3S1-F1
#
_cell.length_a   1.000
_cell.length_b   1.000
_cell.length_c   1.000
_cell.angle_alpha   90.00
_cell.angle_beta   90.00
_cell.angle_gamma   90.00
#
_symmetry.space_group_name_H-M   'P 1'
#
loop_
_entity.id
_entity.type
_entity.pdbx_description
1 polymer ?
#
loop_
_entity_poly.entity_id
_entity_poly.type
_entity_poly.pdbx_seq_one_letter_code
_entity_poly.pdbx_strand_id
1 'polypeptide(L)'
;CIAGRAGLAGLSRERVRAELMKLLVAPGAAEVVAAMAGSGLLMPIIGGLPHLSRFAAVAEGDGGQIYPAFRLAALTVLVREDALRLREGLRLSNEEFDRIERIAGALEGLSGRAEPASVSSLRHLAHRVGTDAVAAVLVLLAASANEAGKERTQAMIAELGRTPPFLASGRDVIALGVPTGPQVGRVLEAARHGWIEAGAPEGRAVQMTHVVQAVAALPSAL
;
A
#
# COMPACT_ATOMS: atom_id res chain seq x y z
N CYS A 1 17.69 -4.79 30.00
CA CYS A 1 17.76 -4.68 28.51
C CYS A 1 18.91 -3.81 28.00
N ILE A 2 19.10 -2.57 28.50
CA ILE A 2 20.12 -1.64 27.97
C ILE A 2 21.55 -2.19 28.04
N ALA A 3 21.95 -2.78 29.17
CA ALA A 3 23.27 -3.39 29.35
C ALA A 3 23.57 -4.54 28.36
N GLY A 4 22.53 -5.18 27.80
CA GLY A 4 22.65 -6.27 26.82
C GLY A 4 22.59 -5.84 25.37
N ARG A 5 22.53 -4.52 25.06
CA ARG A 5 22.38 -4.00 23.69
C ARG A 5 23.41 -4.56 22.72
N ALA A 6 24.67 -4.65 23.13
CA ALA A 6 25.75 -5.15 22.28
C ALA A 6 25.51 -6.60 21.81
N GLY A 7 24.76 -7.39 22.59
CA GLY A 7 24.40 -8.77 22.25
C GLY A 7 23.40 -8.88 21.10
N LEU A 8 22.69 -7.81 20.72
CA LEU A 8 21.76 -7.82 19.59
C LEU A 8 22.45 -8.12 18.26
N ALA A 9 23.69 -7.67 18.09
CA ALA A 9 24.48 -7.91 16.87
C ALA A 9 24.80 -9.41 16.67
N GLY A 10 24.77 -10.21 17.74
CA GLY A 10 25.00 -11.65 17.69
C GLY A 10 23.74 -12.48 17.43
N LEU A 11 22.55 -11.87 17.34
CA LEU A 11 21.30 -12.58 17.09
C LEU A 11 21.06 -12.76 15.58
N SER A 12 20.43 -13.88 15.20
CA SER A 12 19.93 -14.06 13.83
C SER A 12 18.87 -13.00 13.51
N ARG A 13 18.98 -12.41 12.31
CA ARG A 13 18.05 -11.40 11.80
C ARG A 13 16.63 -11.95 11.69
N GLU A 14 16.48 -13.20 11.28
CA GLU A 14 15.20 -13.90 11.15
C GLU A 14 14.51 -14.06 12.51
N ARG A 15 15.27 -14.38 13.56
CA ARG A 15 14.75 -14.46 14.93
C ARG A 15 14.36 -13.08 15.44
N VAL A 16 15.21 -12.07 15.23
CA VAL A 16 14.92 -10.68 15.59
C VAL A 16 13.64 -10.19 14.91
N ARG A 17 13.50 -10.44 13.60
CA ARG A 17 12.28 -10.16 12.84
C ARG A 17 11.07 -10.85 13.44
N ALA A 18 11.15 -12.14 13.74
CA ALA A 18 10.02 -12.90 14.28
C ALA A 18 9.52 -12.30 15.61
N GLU A 19 10.43 -11.96 16.52
CA GLU A 19 10.07 -11.32 17.80
C GLU A 19 9.56 -9.89 17.60
N LEU A 20 10.15 -9.13 16.67
CA LEU A 20 9.65 -7.80 16.32
C LEU A 20 8.22 -7.86 15.78
N MET A 21 7.93 -8.76 14.85
CA MET A 21 6.58 -8.89 14.28
C MET A 21 5.53 -9.26 15.33
N LYS A 22 5.87 -10.13 16.30
CA LYS A 22 5.01 -10.43 17.45
C LYS A 22 4.78 -9.21 18.33
N LEU A 23 5.87 -8.49 18.65
CA LEU A 23 5.80 -7.27 19.45
C LEU A 23 4.89 -6.22 18.81
N LEU A 24 5.00 -6.00 17.51
CA LEU A 24 4.25 -4.94 16.82
C LEU A 24 2.74 -5.14 16.89
N VAL A 25 2.25 -6.37 17.07
CA VAL A 25 0.81 -6.68 17.22
C VAL A 25 0.38 -6.96 18.66
N ALA A 26 1.31 -6.91 19.62
CA ALA A 26 1.00 -7.16 21.02
C ALA A 26 0.19 -6.00 21.65
N PRO A 27 -0.63 -6.28 22.67
CA PRO A 27 -1.18 -5.23 23.53
C PRO A 27 -0.05 -4.37 24.14
N GLY A 28 -0.23 -3.05 24.17
CA GLY A 28 0.80 -2.13 24.69
C GLY A 28 2.03 -1.96 23.78
N ALA A 29 1.98 -2.44 22.52
CA ALA A 29 3.10 -2.34 21.58
C ALA A 29 3.62 -0.89 21.43
N ALA A 30 2.73 0.11 21.42
CA ALA A 30 3.09 1.52 21.33
C ALA A 30 4.06 1.94 22.45
N GLU A 31 3.72 1.62 23.70
CA GLU A 31 4.54 1.95 24.87
C GLU A 31 5.90 1.23 24.83
N VAL A 32 5.89 -0.07 24.50
CA VAL A 32 7.11 -0.86 24.43
C VAL A 32 8.04 -0.37 23.33
N VAL A 33 7.49 -0.09 22.14
CA VAL A 33 8.27 0.43 21.00
C VAL A 33 8.83 1.82 21.33
N ALA A 34 8.05 2.69 21.99
CA ALA A 34 8.54 3.99 22.46
C ALA A 34 9.68 3.85 23.48
N ALA A 35 9.58 2.93 24.45
CA ALA A 35 10.64 2.66 25.41
C ALA A 35 11.90 2.07 24.75
N MET A 36 11.74 1.18 23.77
CA MET A 36 12.85 0.64 22.97
C MET A 36 13.55 1.73 22.15
N ALA A 37 12.79 2.67 21.58
CA ALA A 37 13.35 3.81 20.86
C ALA A 37 14.07 4.77 21.81
N GLY A 38 13.43 5.17 22.91
CA GLY A 38 14.00 6.09 23.91
C GLY A 38 15.25 5.54 24.61
N SER A 39 15.34 4.22 24.75
CA SER A 39 16.57 3.60 25.22
C SER A 39 17.64 3.56 24.13
N GLY A 40 17.29 3.46 22.84
CA GLY A 40 18.20 3.26 21.70
C GLY A 40 18.37 1.79 21.28
N LEU A 41 17.46 0.91 21.70
CA LEU A 41 17.43 -0.51 21.32
C LEU A 41 16.76 -0.76 19.96
N LEU A 42 15.85 0.13 19.55
CA LEU A 42 15.06 -0.08 18.34
C LEU A 42 15.83 0.20 17.05
N MET A 43 16.56 1.32 16.98
CA MET A 43 17.21 1.78 15.74
C MET A 43 18.22 0.77 15.16
N PRO A 44 19.04 0.06 15.97
CA PRO A 44 19.91 -1.00 15.44
C PRO A 44 19.14 -2.18 14.82
N ILE A 45 17.91 -2.43 15.26
CA ILE A 45 17.05 -3.50 14.75
C ILE A 45 16.39 -3.06 13.44
N ILE A 46 15.75 -1.89 13.45
CA ILE A 46 14.99 -1.43 12.29
C ILE A 46 15.88 -0.78 11.23
N GLY A 47 17.12 -0.41 11.55
CA GLY A 47 18.07 0.21 10.62
C GLY A 47 17.72 1.65 10.23
N GLY A 48 16.98 2.40 11.07
CA GLY A 48 16.51 3.75 10.76
C GLY A 48 15.83 4.43 11.94
N LEU A 49 15.34 5.65 11.74
CA LEU A 49 14.55 6.36 12.75
C LEU A 49 13.09 5.90 12.74
N PRO A 50 12.49 5.64 13.91
CA PRO A 50 11.09 5.23 14.00
C PRO A 50 10.12 6.41 13.93
N HIS A 51 8.97 6.19 13.32
CA HIS A 51 7.81 7.09 13.36
C HIS A 51 6.87 6.70 14.50
N LEU A 52 7.26 7.03 15.73
CA LEU A 52 6.55 6.59 16.95
C LEU A 52 5.09 7.07 16.99
N SER A 53 4.81 8.34 16.67
CA SER A 53 3.43 8.86 16.67
C SER A 53 2.55 8.17 15.63
N ARG A 54 3.10 7.89 14.45
CA ARG A 54 2.37 7.19 13.37
C ARG A 54 2.11 5.73 13.75
N PHE A 55 3.09 5.07 14.37
CA PHE A 55 2.92 3.72 14.89
C PHE A 55 1.88 3.66 16.02
N ALA A 56 1.95 4.55 17.00
CA ALA A 56 1.00 4.61 18.11
C ALA A 56 -0.45 4.74 17.62
N ALA A 57 -0.68 5.67 16.68
CA ALA A 57 -2.00 5.92 16.13
C ALA A 57 -2.62 4.72 15.37
N VAL A 58 -1.82 3.78 14.88
CA VAL A 58 -2.31 2.53 14.28
C VAL A 58 -2.21 1.30 15.19
N ALA A 59 -1.44 1.39 16.28
CA ALA A 59 -1.30 0.33 17.26
C ALA A 59 -2.51 0.27 18.20
N GLU A 60 -3.09 1.44 18.51
CA GLU A 60 -4.23 1.64 19.41
C GLU A 60 -5.60 1.51 18.72
N GLY A 61 -5.65 1.28 17.40
CA GLY A 61 -6.91 1.15 16.66
C GLY A 61 -7.69 -0.13 17.00
N ASP A 62 -9.00 0.03 17.27
CA ASP A 62 -9.91 -1.05 17.66
C ASP A 62 -10.27 -1.98 16.49
N GLY A 63 -9.64 -3.17 16.43
CA GLY A 63 -10.34 -4.39 16.01
C GLY A 63 -10.22 -4.90 14.56
N GLY A 64 -9.46 -4.26 13.67
CA GLY A 64 -9.08 -4.90 12.40
C GLY A 64 -7.97 -5.94 12.60
N GLN A 65 -7.95 -7.04 11.82
CA GLN A 65 -6.73 -7.85 11.67
C GLN A 65 -5.67 -7.00 10.94
N ILE A 66 -4.98 -6.14 11.69
CA ILE A 66 -3.90 -5.33 11.17
C ILE A 66 -2.64 -6.20 11.16
N TYR A 67 -2.20 -6.60 9.98
CA TYR A 67 -1.05 -7.47 9.81
C TYR A 67 0.25 -6.81 10.33
N PRO A 68 1.18 -7.58 10.94
CA PRO A 68 2.45 -7.06 11.46
C PRO A 68 3.25 -6.23 10.45
N ALA A 69 3.24 -6.61 9.17
CA ALA A 69 3.92 -5.90 8.10
C ALA A 69 3.43 -4.46 7.92
N PHE A 70 2.12 -4.21 8.06
CA PHE A 70 1.59 -2.85 8.00
C PHE A 70 2.06 -2.02 9.19
N ARG A 71 2.04 -2.59 10.40
CA ARG A 71 2.53 -1.91 11.61
C ARG A 71 4.04 -1.64 11.53
N LEU A 72 4.81 -2.53 10.93
CA LEU A 72 6.22 -2.30 10.63
C LEU A 72 6.39 -1.14 9.62
N ALA A 73 5.61 -1.12 8.55
CA ALA A 73 5.63 -0.02 7.58
C ALA A 73 5.25 1.33 8.24
N ALA A 74 4.18 1.34 9.05
CA ALA A 74 3.77 2.49 9.85
C ALA A 74 4.89 2.98 10.79
N LEU A 75 5.68 2.07 11.34
CA LEU A 75 6.81 2.44 12.20
C LEU A 75 8.02 2.97 11.41
N THR A 76 8.25 2.54 10.17
CA THR A 76 9.59 2.65 9.56
C THR A 76 9.67 3.19 8.13
N VAL A 77 8.56 3.27 7.39
CA VAL A 77 8.58 3.58 5.95
C VAL A 77 8.13 5.01 5.67
N LEU A 78 8.96 5.78 5.00
CA LEU A 78 8.57 7.03 4.34
C LEU A 78 8.76 6.97 2.83
N VAL A 79 9.79 6.25 2.39
CA VAL A 79 10.16 6.11 0.98
C VAL A 79 10.35 4.65 0.62
N ARG A 80 10.45 4.33 -0.68
CA ARG A 80 10.57 2.94 -1.15
C ARG A 80 11.87 2.27 -0.69
N GLU A 81 12.93 3.05 -0.51
CA GLU A 81 14.24 2.61 -0.04
C GLU A 81 14.18 2.04 1.39
N ASP A 82 13.22 2.49 2.21
CA ASP A 82 13.01 1.92 3.54
C ASP A 82 12.60 0.46 3.47
N ALA A 83 11.77 0.07 2.49
CA ALA A 83 11.34 -1.31 2.32
C ALA A 83 12.53 -2.22 1.98
N LEU A 84 13.44 -1.76 1.10
CA LEU A 84 14.65 -2.50 0.74
C LEU A 84 15.59 -2.68 1.93
N ARG A 85 15.81 -1.60 2.66
CA ARG A 85 16.62 -1.59 3.89
C ARG A 85 16.08 -2.56 4.94
N LEU A 86 14.76 -2.60 5.14
CA LEU A 86 14.11 -3.54 6.05
C LEU A 86 14.24 -4.99 5.55
N ARG A 87 14.10 -5.22 4.25
CA ARG A 87 14.27 -6.56 3.65
C ARG A 87 15.62 -7.16 4.01
N GLU A 88 16.68 -6.39 3.85
CA GLU A 88 18.05 -6.83 4.13
C GLU A 88 18.33 -6.92 5.64
N GLY A 89 17.91 -5.91 6.40
CA GLY A 89 18.16 -5.81 7.84
C GLY A 89 17.42 -6.85 8.67
N LEU A 90 16.18 -7.20 8.28
CA LEU A 90 15.32 -8.13 9.01
C LEU A 90 15.15 -9.48 8.31
N ARG A 91 15.69 -9.68 7.10
CA ARG A 91 15.46 -10.89 6.31
C ARG A 91 13.96 -11.16 6.14
N LEU A 92 13.25 -10.14 5.68
CA LEU A 92 11.82 -10.23 5.40
C LEU A 92 11.54 -11.34 4.39
N SER A 93 10.43 -12.04 4.56
CA SER A 93 9.91 -12.94 3.53
C SER A 93 9.52 -12.14 2.30
N ASN A 94 9.38 -12.79 1.15
CA ASN A 94 8.90 -12.11 -0.06
C ASN A 94 7.52 -11.48 0.19
N GLU A 95 6.61 -12.17 0.86
CA GLU A 95 5.28 -11.65 1.18
C GLU A 95 5.32 -10.42 2.10
N GLU A 96 6.16 -10.44 3.14
CA GLU A 96 6.34 -9.30 4.05
C GLU A 96 6.91 -8.09 3.30
N PHE A 97 7.94 -8.32 2.48
CA PHE A 97 8.55 -7.28 1.66
C PHE A 97 7.55 -6.68 0.67
N ASP A 98 6.83 -7.51 -0.09
CA ASP A 98 5.87 -7.07 -1.11
C ASP A 98 4.74 -6.21 -0.50
N ARG A 99 4.26 -6.57 0.71
CA ARG A 99 3.27 -5.76 1.44
C ARG A 99 3.84 -4.39 1.82
N ILE A 100 5.05 -4.35 2.38
CA ILE A 100 5.70 -3.11 2.83
C ILE A 100 6.04 -2.21 1.63
N GLU A 101 6.52 -2.80 0.53
CA GLU A 101 6.87 -2.08 -0.69
C GLU A 101 5.63 -1.46 -1.36
N ARG A 102 4.51 -2.19 -1.40
CA ARG A 102 3.22 -1.65 -1.86
C ARG A 102 2.73 -0.49 -1.01
N ILE A 103 2.88 -0.57 0.32
CA ILE A 103 2.56 0.55 1.23
C ILE A 103 3.48 1.75 0.94
N ALA A 104 4.77 1.53 0.71
CA ALA A 104 5.70 2.60 0.35
C ALA A 104 5.28 3.29 -0.96
N GLY A 105 4.91 2.52 -1.99
CA GLY A 105 4.42 3.06 -3.26
C GLY A 105 3.07 3.79 -3.12
N ALA A 106 2.18 3.32 -2.24
CA ALA A 106 0.95 4.03 -1.92
C ALA A 106 1.23 5.37 -1.20
N LEU A 107 2.20 5.39 -0.28
CA LEU A 107 2.61 6.59 0.44
C LEU A 107 3.22 7.61 -0.52
N GLU A 108 4.10 7.19 -1.41
CA GLU A 108 4.65 8.03 -2.49
C GLU A 108 3.54 8.62 -3.37
N GLY A 109 2.55 7.82 -3.77
CA GLY A 109 1.43 8.27 -4.62
C GLY A 109 0.45 9.24 -3.96
N LEU A 110 0.41 9.28 -2.62
CA LEU A 110 -0.52 10.12 -1.83
C LEU A 110 0.15 11.28 -1.10
N SER A 111 1.46 11.19 -0.84
CA SER A 111 2.22 12.24 -0.17
C SER A 111 2.37 13.47 -1.07
N GLY A 112 2.39 14.66 -0.46
CA GLY A 112 2.67 15.91 -1.17
C GLY A 112 1.53 16.45 -2.06
N ARG A 113 0.32 15.89 -1.97
CA ARG A 113 -0.85 16.44 -2.68
C ARG A 113 -1.40 17.67 -1.96
N ALA A 114 -1.61 18.76 -2.69
CA ALA A 114 -2.25 19.97 -2.19
C ALA A 114 -3.76 19.80 -1.96
N GLU A 115 -4.40 18.93 -2.75
CA GLU A 115 -5.83 18.63 -2.65
C GLU A 115 -6.06 17.18 -2.19
N PRO A 116 -7.20 16.91 -1.50
CA PRO A 116 -7.61 15.54 -1.18
C PRO A 116 -7.68 14.66 -2.43
N ALA A 117 -7.18 13.44 -2.33
CA ALA A 117 -7.25 12.50 -3.45
C ALA A 117 -8.70 12.16 -3.82
N SER A 118 -9.04 12.28 -5.10
CA SER A 118 -10.34 11.83 -5.62
C SER A 118 -10.42 10.30 -5.63
N VAL A 119 -11.65 9.76 -5.60
CA VAL A 119 -11.88 8.31 -5.70
C VAL A 119 -11.23 7.71 -6.96
N SER A 120 -11.34 8.40 -8.11
CA SER A 120 -10.68 7.98 -9.37
C SER A 120 -9.16 7.88 -9.21
N SER A 121 -8.54 8.90 -8.61
CA SER A 121 -7.09 8.88 -8.32
C SER A 121 -6.69 7.70 -7.42
N LEU A 122 -7.52 7.38 -6.42
CA LEU A 122 -7.29 6.23 -5.54
C LEU A 122 -7.45 4.90 -6.26
N ARG A 123 -8.42 4.77 -7.17
CA ARG A 123 -8.59 3.57 -8.02
C ARG A 123 -7.40 3.35 -8.94
N HIS A 124 -6.86 4.40 -9.56
CA HIS A 124 -5.63 4.32 -10.36
C HIS A 124 -4.44 3.90 -9.54
N LEU A 125 -4.29 4.45 -8.33
CA LEU A 125 -3.21 4.05 -7.43
C LEU A 125 -3.38 2.59 -7.00
N ALA A 126 -4.58 2.20 -6.58
CA ALA A 126 -4.92 0.84 -6.17
C ALA A 126 -4.70 -0.19 -7.28
N HIS A 127 -4.89 0.20 -8.55
CA HIS A 127 -4.55 -0.68 -9.67
C HIS A 127 -3.05 -1.01 -9.72
N ARG A 128 -2.18 -0.04 -9.38
CA ARG A 128 -0.72 -0.23 -9.41
C ARG A 128 -0.17 -0.93 -8.17
N VAL A 129 -0.64 -0.54 -6.99
CA VAL A 129 -0.04 -0.96 -5.70
C VAL A 129 -0.97 -1.81 -4.82
N GLY A 130 -2.20 -2.06 -5.27
CA GLY A 130 -3.20 -2.82 -4.52
C GLY A 130 -4.11 -1.94 -3.65
N THR A 131 -5.38 -2.34 -3.56
CA THR A 131 -6.40 -1.66 -2.75
C THR A 131 -6.07 -1.70 -1.25
N ASP A 132 -5.50 -2.81 -0.77
CA ASP A 132 -5.09 -2.98 0.62
C ASP A 132 -4.02 -1.96 1.03
N ALA A 133 -3.02 -1.73 0.17
CA ALA A 133 -1.96 -0.77 0.40
C ALA A 133 -2.47 0.69 0.40
N VAL A 134 -3.38 1.03 -0.52
CA VAL A 134 -4.00 2.36 -0.54
C VAL A 134 -4.85 2.59 0.71
N ALA A 135 -5.69 1.63 1.09
CA ALA A 135 -6.49 1.71 2.31
C ALA A 135 -5.61 1.86 3.57
N ALA A 136 -4.53 1.07 3.65
CA ALA A 136 -3.52 1.16 4.69
C ALA A 136 -2.93 2.58 4.81
N VAL A 137 -2.52 3.19 3.70
CA VAL A 137 -1.95 4.55 3.73
C VAL A 137 -3.01 5.61 4.05
N LEU A 138 -4.25 5.45 3.59
CA LEU A 138 -5.35 6.35 3.97
C LEU A 138 -5.55 6.34 5.50
N VAL A 139 -5.52 5.17 6.14
CA VAL A 139 -5.55 5.07 7.61
C VAL A 139 -4.36 5.77 8.25
N LEU A 140 -3.15 5.56 7.72
CA LEU A 140 -1.94 6.21 8.25
C LEU A 140 -1.98 7.74 8.17
N LEU A 141 -2.50 8.29 7.07
CA LEU A 141 -2.59 9.74 6.87
C LEU A 141 -3.71 10.36 7.71
N ALA A 142 -4.77 9.60 8.01
CA ALA A 142 -5.88 10.04 8.85
C ALA A 142 -5.65 9.80 10.35
N ALA A 143 -4.52 9.22 10.75
CA ALA A 143 -4.28 8.77 12.12
C ALA A 143 -4.31 9.92 13.16
N SER A 144 -3.96 11.14 12.74
CA SER A 144 -4.06 12.37 13.55
C SER A 144 -5.24 13.28 13.16
N ALA A 145 -6.15 12.81 12.31
CA ALA A 145 -7.34 13.57 11.93
C ALA A 145 -8.35 13.61 13.08
N ASN A 146 -9.20 14.65 13.10
CA ASN A 146 -10.38 14.69 13.94
C ASN A 146 -11.42 13.64 13.48
N GLU A 147 -12.47 13.43 14.28
CA GLU A 147 -13.51 12.42 13.98
C GLU A 147 -14.13 12.59 12.58
N ALA A 148 -14.47 13.81 12.17
CA ALA A 148 -14.99 14.07 10.83
C ALA A 148 -14.00 13.68 9.71
N GLY A 149 -12.69 13.87 9.94
CA GLY A 149 -11.64 13.44 9.02
C GLY A 149 -11.47 11.92 8.97
N LYS A 150 -11.59 11.23 10.11
CA LYS A 150 -11.58 9.76 10.18
C LYS A 150 -12.79 9.17 9.46
N GLU A 151 -13.99 9.71 9.69
CA GLU A 151 -15.23 9.29 9.01
C GLU A 151 -15.12 9.45 7.49
N ARG A 152 -14.60 10.59 7.02
CA ARG A 152 -14.37 10.82 5.58
C ARG A 152 -13.39 9.81 4.99
N THR A 153 -12.33 9.50 5.73
CA THR A 153 -11.34 8.50 5.32
C THR A 153 -11.97 7.11 5.24
N GLN A 154 -12.77 6.73 6.24
CA GLN A 154 -13.47 5.45 6.25
C GLN A 154 -14.47 5.32 5.09
N ALA A 155 -15.21 6.39 4.78
CA ALA A 155 -16.10 6.43 3.61
C ALA A 155 -15.33 6.26 2.30
N MET A 156 -14.15 6.89 2.18
CA MET A 156 -13.28 6.76 1.02
C MET A 156 -12.74 5.33 0.86
N ILE A 157 -12.32 4.69 1.95
CA ILE A 157 -11.87 3.29 1.96
C ILE A 157 -13.01 2.36 1.54
N ALA A 158 -14.22 2.58 2.06
CA ALA A 158 -15.40 1.80 1.70
C ALA A 158 -15.77 1.97 0.21
N GLU A 159 -15.72 3.19 -0.32
CA GLU A 159 -15.94 3.48 -1.73
C GLU A 159 -14.88 2.82 -2.64
N LEU A 160 -13.61 2.88 -2.24
CA LEU A 160 -12.52 2.21 -2.95
C LEU A 160 -12.71 0.69 -2.93
N GLY A 161 -13.10 0.11 -1.79
CA GLY A 161 -13.35 -1.32 -1.62
C GLY A 161 -14.53 -1.86 -2.46
N ARG A 162 -15.47 -0.99 -2.85
CA ARG A 162 -16.56 -1.32 -3.78
C ARG A 162 -16.16 -1.30 -5.25
N THR A 163 -14.91 -0.97 -5.58
CA THR A 163 -14.45 -0.95 -6.97
C THR A 163 -14.55 -2.35 -7.58
N PRO A 164 -15.36 -2.56 -8.63
CA PRO A 164 -15.55 -3.88 -9.21
C PRO A 164 -14.31 -4.32 -10.01
N PRO A 165 -14.10 -5.62 -10.22
CA PRO A 165 -13.01 -6.08 -11.05
C PRO A 165 -13.21 -5.65 -12.51
N PHE A 166 -12.11 -5.28 -13.17
CA PHE A 166 -12.10 -5.09 -14.62
C PHE A 166 -11.97 -6.45 -15.32
N LEU A 167 -13.02 -6.86 -16.01
CA LEU A 167 -13.21 -8.19 -16.60
C LEU A 167 -12.72 -8.29 -18.05
N ALA A 168 -12.51 -7.16 -18.73
CA ALA A 168 -12.01 -7.18 -20.10
C ALA A 168 -10.55 -7.65 -20.15
N SER A 169 -10.23 -8.40 -21.20
CA SER A 169 -8.99 -9.15 -21.33
C SER A 169 -8.34 -8.94 -22.69
N GLY A 170 -7.10 -9.39 -22.85
CA GLY A 170 -6.39 -9.28 -24.13
C GLY A 170 -7.10 -10.01 -25.28
N ARG A 171 -7.85 -11.07 -24.96
CA ARG A 171 -8.67 -11.79 -25.95
C ARG A 171 -9.76 -10.90 -26.56
N ASP A 172 -10.33 -10.00 -25.76
CA ASP A 172 -11.35 -9.05 -26.23
C ASP A 172 -10.76 -8.04 -27.20
N VAL A 173 -9.57 -7.53 -26.90
CA VAL A 173 -8.84 -6.60 -27.77
C VAL A 173 -8.44 -7.27 -29.09
N ILE A 174 -7.99 -8.52 -29.04
CA ILE A 174 -7.63 -9.30 -30.24
C ILE A 174 -8.88 -9.58 -31.09
N ALA A 175 -10.03 -9.88 -30.46
CA ALA A 175 -11.29 -10.10 -31.16
C ALA A 175 -11.79 -8.84 -31.90
N LEU A 176 -11.36 -7.65 -31.48
CA LEU A 176 -11.62 -6.37 -32.14
C LEU A 176 -10.62 -6.03 -33.25
N GLY A 177 -9.73 -6.96 -33.62
CA GLY A 177 -8.83 -6.84 -34.77
C GLY A 177 -7.44 -6.28 -34.46
N VAL A 178 -7.10 -6.06 -33.18
CA VAL A 178 -5.74 -5.64 -32.80
C VAL A 178 -4.78 -6.84 -32.84
N PRO A 179 -3.68 -6.80 -33.61
CA PRO A 179 -2.70 -7.89 -33.65
C PRO A 179 -2.09 -8.18 -32.28
N THR A 180 -1.79 -9.44 -32.02
CA THR A 180 -1.09 -9.84 -30.78
C THR A 180 0.25 -9.11 -30.66
N GLY A 181 0.49 -8.50 -29.50
CA GLY A 181 1.73 -7.78 -29.23
C GLY A 181 1.54 -6.71 -28.14
N PRO A 182 2.56 -5.85 -27.91
CA PRO A 182 2.52 -4.80 -26.90
C PRO A 182 1.33 -3.84 -27.04
N GLN A 183 0.80 -3.69 -28.26
CA GLN A 183 -0.37 -2.87 -28.54
C GLN A 183 -1.62 -3.33 -27.78
N VAL A 184 -1.80 -4.64 -27.58
CA VAL A 184 -2.93 -5.21 -26.81
C VAL A 184 -2.89 -4.69 -25.38
N GLY A 185 -1.71 -4.70 -24.76
CA GLY A 185 -1.52 -4.16 -23.41
C GLY A 185 -1.82 -2.66 -23.35
N ARG A 186 -1.33 -1.88 -24.32
CA ARG A 186 -1.61 -0.43 -24.40
C ARG A 186 -3.11 -0.12 -24.49
N VAL A 187 -3.86 -0.89 -25.30
CA VAL A 187 -5.32 -0.74 -25.42
C VAL A 187 -6.00 -1.10 -24.10
N LEU A 188 -5.63 -2.20 -23.45
CA LEU A 188 -6.21 -2.58 -22.17
C LEU A 188 -5.97 -1.53 -21.08
N GLU A 189 -4.76 -0.97 -21.03
CA GLU A 189 -4.43 0.10 -20.09
C GLU A 189 -5.24 1.36 -20.37
N ALA A 190 -5.37 1.77 -21.64
CA ALA A 190 -6.21 2.92 -22.01
C ALA A 190 -7.70 2.69 -21.70
N ALA A 191 -8.22 1.49 -21.96
CA ALA A 191 -9.59 1.10 -21.66
C ALA A 191 -9.86 1.11 -20.16
N ARG A 192 -8.94 0.53 -19.36
CA ARG A 192 -9.01 0.54 -17.90
C ARG A 192 -8.96 1.95 -17.36
N HIS A 193 -8.10 2.80 -17.93
CA HIS A 193 -8.01 4.21 -17.54
C HIS A 193 -9.34 4.92 -17.75
N GLY A 194 -9.92 4.83 -18.95
CA GLY A 194 -11.23 5.42 -19.25
C GLY A 194 -12.36 4.87 -18.38
N TRP A 195 -12.33 3.57 -18.06
CA TRP A 195 -13.28 2.94 -17.16
C TRP A 195 -13.16 3.45 -15.71
N ILE A 196 -11.94 3.65 -15.20
CA ILE A 196 -11.73 4.23 -13.86
C ILE A 196 -12.24 5.68 -13.83
N GLU A 197 -11.94 6.49 -14.85
CA GLU A 197 -12.41 7.88 -14.94
C GLU A 197 -13.94 7.97 -15.06
N ALA A 198 -14.59 6.98 -15.69
CA ALA A 198 -16.04 6.88 -15.74
C ALA A 198 -16.67 6.41 -14.40
N GLY A 199 -15.88 6.27 -13.33
CA GLY A 199 -16.36 5.87 -12.01
C GLY A 199 -16.34 4.36 -11.77
N ALA A 200 -15.61 3.60 -12.59
CA ALA A 200 -15.52 2.14 -12.53
C ALA A 200 -16.89 1.43 -12.57
N PRO A 201 -17.74 1.71 -13.58
CA PRO A 201 -19.06 1.09 -13.67
C PRO A 201 -18.98 -0.44 -13.73
N GLU A 202 -19.94 -1.09 -13.08
CA GLU A 202 -20.07 -2.55 -13.09
C GLU A 202 -20.55 -3.08 -14.45
N GLY A 203 -20.22 -4.34 -14.72
CA GLY A 203 -20.73 -5.06 -15.87
C GLY A 203 -19.77 -5.11 -17.05
N ARG A 204 -19.58 -6.32 -17.57
CA ARG A 204 -18.68 -6.60 -18.69
C ARG A 204 -19.05 -5.84 -19.96
N ALA A 205 -20.34 -5.65 -20.23
CA ALA A 205 -20.82 -4.94 -21.41
C ALA A 205 -20.36 -3.47 -21.41
N VAL A 206 -20.45 -2.79 -20.26
CA VAL A 206 -19.99 -1.41 -20.10
C VAL A 206 -18.48 -1.34 -20.19
N GLN A 207 -17.75 -2.28 -19.57
CA GLN A 207 -16.30 -2.33 -19.71
C GLN A 207 -15.85 -2.51 -21.17
N MET A 208 -16.61 -3.26 -21.97
CA MET A 208 -16.31 -3.46 -23.39
C MET A 208 -16.45 -2.18 -24.22
N THR A 209 -17.32 -1.24 -23.84
CA THR A 209 -17.43 0.05 -24.56
C THR A 209 -16.14 0.86 -24.43
N HIS A 210 -15.50 0.83 -23.26
CA HIS A 210 -14.19 1.46 -23.05
C HIS A 210 -13.08 0.77 -23.86
N VAL A 211 -13.16 -0.56 -24.04
CA VAL A 211 -12.22 -1.29 -24.91
C VAL A 211 -12.38 -0.85 -26.37
N VAL A 212 -13.61 -0.80 -26.86
CA VAL A 212 -13.91 -0.35 -28.24
C VAL A 212 -13.43 1.10 -28.44
N GLN A 213 -13.68 1.99 -27.50
CA GLN A 213 -13.18 3.37 -27.53
C GLN A 213 -11.65 3.43 -27.57
N ALA A 214 -10.97 2.63 -26.76
CA ALA A 214 -9.50 2.56 -26.74
C ALA A 214 -8.91 2.01 -28.04
N VAL A 215 -9.58 1.04 -28.68
CA VAL A 215 -9.18 0.53 -30.01
C VAL A 215 -9.37 1.61 -31.08
N ALA A 216 -10.49 2.32 -31.06
CA ALA A 216 -10.78 3.39 -32.02
C ALA A 216 -9.81 4.59 -31.89
N ALA A 217 -9.28 4.82 -30.69
CA ALA A 217 -8.29 5.87 -30.42
C ALA A 217 -6.86 5.47 -30.82
N LEU A 218 -6.63 4.27 -31.35
CA LEU A 218 -5.32 3.89 -31.85
C LEU A 218 -4.93 4.78 -33.03
N PRO A 219 -3.71 5.37 -33.03
CA PRO A 219 -3.21 6.03 -34.22
C PRO A 219 -3.19 4.99 -35.35
N SER A 220 -3.90 5.29 -36.44
CA SER A 220 -3.82 4.49 -37.66
C SER A 220 -2.35 4.46 -38.06
N ALA A 221 -1.76 3.26 -38.09
CA ALA A 221 -0.38 3.12 -38.55
C ALA A 221 -0.28 3.71 -39.96
N LEU A 222 0.49 4.80 -40.10
CA LEU A 222 1.00 5.29 -41.37
C LEU A 222 2.01 4.29 -41.92
#